data_AF-A0A2M8BZ33-F1
#
_entry.id   AF-A0A2M8BZ33-F1
#
_cell.length_a   1.000
_cell.length_b   1.000
_cell.length_c   1.000
_cell.angle_alpha   90.00
_cell.angle_beta   90.00
_cell.angle_gamma   90.00
#
_symmetry.space_group_name_H-M   'P 1'
#
loop_
_entity.id
_entity.type
_entity.pdbx_description
1 polymer ?
#
loop_
_entity_poly.entity_id
_entity_poly.type
_entity_poly.pdbx_seq_one_letter_code
_entity_poly.pdbx_strand_id
1 'polypeptide(L)'
;NILLGITRDTVIKLAKKELGIDTVERQVDRSELYLAEECFLTGTAAHIAPVVEIDHRAIGTGGIGPITMKLQKLFAEVILGRNPKYSEWYAFLTLTLNLIQGSEVKGLKG
;
A
#
# COMPACT_ATOMS: atom_id res chain seq x y z
N ASN A 1 16.37 -11.35 11.44
CA ASN A 1 15.57 -10.55 12.39
C ASN A 1 15.08 -9.33 11.63
N ILE A 2 13.77 -9.11 11.56
CA ILE A 2 13.15 -7.97 10.83
C ILE A 2 12.03 -7.39 11.69
N LEU A 3 11.65 -6.14 11.43
CA LEU A 3 10.47 -5.54 12.05
C LEU A 3 9.18 -6.24 11.58
N LEU A 4 8.21 -6.40 12.47
CA LEU A 4 6.85 -6.82 12.15
C LEU A 4 6.11 -5.67 11.46
N GLY A 5 6.41 -5.46 10.17
CA GLY A 5 5.88 -4.35 9.39
C GLY A 5 4.37 -4.47 9.15
N ILE A 6 3.60 -3.46 9.53
CA ILE A 6 2.14 -3.42 9.29
C ILE A 6 1.86 -3.41 7.79
N THR A 7 2.62 -2.65 6.99
CA THR A 7 2.46 -2.66 5.51
C THR A 7 2.70 -4.04 4.91
N ARG A 8 3.65 -4.82 5.45
CA ARG A 8 3.90 -6.20 5.01
C ARG A 8 2.70 -7.08 5.31
N ASP A 9 2.18 -7.02 6.52
CA ASP A 9 0.98 -7.76 6.93
C ASP A 9 -0.24 -7.39 6.05
N THR A 10 -0.44 -6.10 5.78
CA THR A 10 -1.47 -5.62 4.84
C THR A 10 -1.30 -6.22 3.45
N VAL A 11 -0.09 -6.20 2.89
CA VAL A 11 0.18 -6.74 1.54
C VAL A 11 -0.07 -8.23 1.48
N ILE A 12 0.34 -9.01 2.49
CA ILE A 12 0.06 -10.45 2.59
C ILE A 12 -1.45 -10.71 2.57
N LYS A 13 -2.22 -9.97 3.39
CA LYS A 13 -3.68 -10.08 3.43
C LYS A 13 -4.32 -9.75 2.09
N LEU A 14 -3.88 -8.69 1.41
CA LEU A 14 -4.40 -8.29 0.10
C LEU A 14 -4.05 -9.30 -0.99
N ALA A 15 -2.83 -9.82 -1.01
CA ALA A 15 -2.39 -10.86 -1.95
C ALA A 15 -3.29 -12.10 -1.85
N LYS A 16 -3.56 -12.59 -0.64
CA LYS A 16 -4.42 -13.74 -0.45
C LYS A 16 -5.89 -13.45 -0.78
N LYS A 17 -6.45 -12.36 -0.27
CA LYS A 17 -7.90 -12.08 -0.36
C LYS A 17 -8.36 -11.59 -1.73
N GLU A 18 -7.56 -10.78 -2.41
CA GLU A 18 -7.98 -10.13 -3.67
C GLU A 18 -7.33 -10.76 -4.90
N LEU A 19 -6.13 -11.32 -4.76
CA LEU A 19 -5.41 -11.94 -5.88
C LEU A 19 -5.39 -13.47 -5.82
N GLY A 20 -5.86 -14.08 -4.73
CA GLY A 20 -5.84 -15.53 -4.53
C GLY A 20 -4.43 -16.12 -4.39
N ILE A 21 -3.43 -15.30 -4.09
CA ILE A 21 -2.02 -15.70 -4.03
C ILE A 21 -1.72 -16.20 -2.61
N ASP A 22 -1.25 -17.44 -2.50
CA ASP A 22 -0.70 -17.97 -1.26
C ASP A 22 0.67 -17.37 -0.96
N THR A 23 0.87 -16.98 0.30
CA THR A 23 2.11 -16.36 0.78
C THR A 23 2.81 -17.29 1.77
N VAL A 24 4.12 -17.39 1.68
CA VAL A 24 4.93 -18.20 2.58
C VAL A 24 5.88 -17.30 3.37
N GLU A 25 5.73 -17.29 4.69
CA GLU A 25 6.65 -16.61 5.58
C GLU A 25 7.74 -17.58 6.05
N ARG A 26 8.96 -17.39 5.55
CA ARG A 26 10.12 -18.21 5.91
C ARG A 26 11.41 -17.41 5.84
N GLN A 27 12.52 -18.02 6.25
CA GLN A 27 13.83 -17.49 5.89
C GLN A 27 14.02 -17.55 4.37
N VAL A 28 14.62 -16.50 3.83
CA VAL A 28 14.87 -16.30 2.40
C VAL A 28 16.36 -16.12 2.21
N ASP A 29 16.97 -16.97 1.38
CA ASP A 29 18.37 -16.89 1.01
C ASP A 29 18.63 -15.80 -0.02
N ARG A 30 19.85 -15.27 -0.07
CA ARG A 30 20.20 -14.25 -1.08
C ARG A 30 20.13 -14.80 -2.51
N SER A 31 20.50 -16.07 -2.69
CA SER A 31 20.54 -16.71 -4.01
C SER A 31 19.17 -16.86 -4.65
N GLU A 32 18.11 -17.11 -3.87
CA GLU A 32 16.75 -17.19 -4.40
C GLU A 32 16.20 -15.83 -4.82
N LEU A 33 16.66 -14.72 -4.22
CA LEU A 33 16.26 -13.38 -4.67
C LEU A 33 16.66 -13.15 -6.12
N TYR A 34 17.85 -13.60 -6.53
CA TYR A 34 18.32 -13.47 -7.92
C TYR A 34 17.54 -14.33 -8.92
N LEU A 35 16.78 -15.31 -8.45
CA LEU A 35 15.94 -16.18 -9.27
C LEU A 35 14.46 -15.79 -9.22
N ALA A 36 14.10 -14.79 -8.42
CA ALA A 36 12.72 -14.33 -8.31
C ALA A 36 12.27 -13.68 -9.61
N GLU A 37 11.00 -13.90 -9.98
CA GLU A 37 10.36 -13.22 -11.11
C GLU A 37 10.06 -11.76 -10.79
N GLU A 38 9.77 -11.46 -9.51
CA GLU A 38 9.47 -10.13 -9.01
C GLU A 38 10.01 -9.95 -7.59
N CYS A 39 10.45 -8.74 -7.26
CA CYS A 39 10.84 -8.35 -5.91
C CYS A 39 10.34 -6.94 -5.60
N PHE A 40 9.97 -6.68 -4.35
CA PHE A 40 9.56 -5.36 -3.90
C PHE A 40 9.81 -5.19 -2.40
N LEU A 41 9.92 -3.93 -1.97
CA LEU A 41 9.97 -3.53 -0.57
C LEU A 41 8.58 -3.05 -0.12
N THR A 42 8.32 -3.21 1.17
CA THR A 42 7.11 -2.66 1.81
C THR A 42 7.48 -1.75 2.97
N GLY A 43 6.79 -0.62 3.11
CA GLY A 43 6.90 0.24 4.29
C GLY A 43 5.86 1.36 4.29
N THR A 44 5.63 1.99 5.44
CA THR A 44 4.59 3.03 5.55
C THR A 44 4.84 4.20 4.60
N ALA A 45 6.09 4.66 4.47
CA ALA A 45 6.44 5.74 3.54
C ALA A 45 6.68 5.23 2.11
N ALA A 46 7.31 4.07 1.95
CA ALA A 46 7.66 3.50 0.65
C ALA A 46 6.46 2.86 -0.07
N HIS A 47 5.35 2.63 0.66
CA HIS A 47 4.24 1.79 0.24
C HIS A 47 4.73 0.44 -0.27
N ILE A 48 4.55 0.14 -1.56
CA ILE A 48 5.13 -0.99 -2.27
C ILE A 48 6.08 -0.42 -3.31
N ALA A 49 7.38 -0.62 -3.09
CA ALA A 49 8.44 -0.11 -3.96
C ALA A 49 9.08 -1.27 -4.74
N PRO A 50 8.95 -1.33 -6.08
CA PRO A 50 9.51 -2.40 -6.88
C PRO A 50 11.04 -2.43 -6.83
N VAL A 51 11.61 -3.62 -6.83
CA VAL A 51 13.06 -3.87 -6.93
C VAL A 51 13.30 -4.62 -8.22
N VAL A 52 13.87 -3.94 -9.20
CA VAL A 52 14.13 -4.50 -10.54
C VAL A 52 15.55 -5.02 -10.73
N GLU A 53 16.46 -4.67 -9.82
CA GLU A 53 17.85 -5.08 -9.83
C GLU A 53 18.37 -5.26 -8.40
N ILE A 54 19.13 -6.34 -8.16
CA ILE A 54 19.85 -6.58 -6.91
C ILE A 54 21.28 -6.97 -7.26
N ASP A 55 22.27 -6.27 -6.70
CA ASP A 55 23.70 -6.54 -6.94
C ASP A 55 24.09 -6.62 -8.44
N HIS A 56 23.61 -5.67 -9.25
CA HIS A 56 23.87 -5.63 -10.69
C HIS A 56 23.27 -6.79 -11.48
N ARG A 57 22.26 -7.46 -10.91
CA ARG A 57 21.50 -8.53 -11.55
C ARG A 57 20.04 -8.12 -11.65
N ALA A 58 19.53 -8.11 -12.87
CA ALA A 58 18.11 -7.89 -13.11
C ALA A 58 17.28 -8.99 -12.43
N ILE A 59 16.20 -8.58 -11.77
CA ILE A 59 15.18 -9.48 -11.21
C ILE A 59 14.11 -9.69 -12.27
N GLY A 60 13.77 -10.95 -12.55
CA GLY A 60 12.87 -11.31 -13.64
C GLY A 60 13.29 -10.67 -14.97
N THR A 61 12.47 -9.74 -15.47
CA THR A 61 12.70 -9.04 -16.75
C THR A 61 13.52 -7.75 -16.61
N GLY A 62 13.88 -7.34 -15.39
CA GLY A 62 14.46 -6.01 -15.11
C GLY A 62 13.42 -4.87 -15.15
N GLY A 63 12.14 -5.20 -15.26
CA GLY A 63 11.02 -4.27 -15.17
C GLY A 63 10.10 -4.59 -13.98
N ILE A 64 9.12 -3.73 -13.73
CA ILE A 64 8.10 -3.97 -12.70
C ILE A 64 7.18 -5.09 -13.19
N GLY A 65 7.09 -6.18 -12.43
CA GLY A 65 6.25 -7.30 -12.79
C GLY A 65 4.75 -7.10 -12.50
N PRO A 66 3.89 -7.94 -13.11
CA PRO A 66 2.44 -7.79 -13.04
C PRO A 66 1.85 -7.97 -11.64
N ILE A 67 2.43 -8.81 -10.77
CA ILE A 67 1.92 -9.00 -9.41
C ILE A 67 2.17 -7.75 -8.58
N THR A 68 3.39 -7.20 -8.67
CA THR A 68 3.80 -5.98 -7.99
C THR A 68 2.93 -4.81 -8.42
N MET A 69 2.66 -4.64 -9.72
CA MET A 69 1.77 -3.58 -10.21
C MET A 69 0.33 -3.72 -9.68
N LYS A 70 -0.20 -4.95 -9.67
CA LYS A 70 -1.55 -5.22 -9.12
C LYS A 70 -1.62 -4.88 -7.64
N LEU A 71 -0.62 -5.29 -6.86
CA LEU A 71 -0.53 -4.99 -5.43
C LEU A 71 -0.36 -3.50 -5.18
N GLN A 72 0.47 -2.78 -5.96
CA GLN A 72 0.63 -1.33 -5.86
C GLN A 72 -0.71 -0.61 -6.05
N LYS A 73 -1.44 -0.95 -7.12
CA LYS A 73 -2.74 -0.36 -7.42
C LYS A 73 -3.73 -0.64 -6.29
N LEU A 74 -3.85 -1.91 -5.88
CA LEU A 74 -4.78 -2.33 -4.84
C LEU A 74 -4.46 -1.66 -3.50
N PHE A 75 -3.19 -1.64 -3.11
CA PHE A 75 -2.75 -0.99 -1.87
C PHE A 75 -3.05 0.52 -1.90
N ALA A 76 -2.82 1.20 -3.03
CA ALA A 76 -3.15 2.61 -3.19
C ALA A 76 -4.67 2.88 -3.04
N GLU A 77 -5.52 2.03 -3.64
CA GLU A 77 -6.98 2.13 -3.50
C GLU A 77 -7.42 1.96 -2.04
N VAL A 78 -6.79 1.02 -1.33
CA VAL A 78 -7.04 0.80 0.10
C VAL A 78 -6.60 2.02 0.91
N ILE A 79 -5.34 2.44 0.89
CA ILE A 79 -4.89 3.52 1.78
C ILE A 79 -5.58 4.88 1.53
N LEU A 80 -6.12 5.09 0.33
CA LEU A 80 -6.91 6.27 -0.02
C LEU A 80 -8.39 6.16 0.38
N GLY A 81 -8.80 5.09 1.08
CA GLY A 81 -10.17 4.85 1.51
C GLY A 81 -11.14 4.53 0.36
N ARG A 82 -10.64 4.15 -0.82
CA ARG A 82 -11.45 3.89 -2.02
C ARG A 82 -11.93 2.44 -2.13
N ASN A 83 -11.56 1.59 -1.16
CA ASN A 83 -12.02 0.22 -1.07
C ASN A 83 -12.79 0.00 0.25
N PRO A 84 -14.13 -0.06 0.22
CA PRO A 84 -14.96 -0.17 1.43
C PRO A 84 -14.83 -1.52 2.14
N LYS A 85 -14.29 -2.58 1.49
CA LYS A 85 -14.05 -3.88 2.14
C LYS A 85 -13.05 -3.81 3.30
N TYR A 86 -12.28 -2.72 3.38
CA TYR A 86 -11.21 -2.50 4.35
C TYR A 86 -11.47 -1.27 5.24
N SER A 87 -12.74 -0.86 5.38
CA SER A 87 -13.14 0.30 6.19
C SER A 87 -12.60 0.27 7.62
N GLU A 88 -12.56 -0.92 8.21
CA GLU A 88 -12.06 -1.20 9.56
C GLU A 88 -10.56 -0.90 9.76
N TRP A 89 -9.80 -0.62 8.70
CA TRP A 89 -8.40 -0.22 8.81
C TRP A 89 -8.21 1.29 9.01
N TYR A 90 -9.27 2.10 8.84
CA TYR A 90 -9.19 3.55 8.94
C TYR A 90 -9.73 4.06 10.27
N ALA A 91 -9.08 5.08 10.80
CA ALA A 91 -9.70 5.97 11.78
C ALA A 91 -10.27 7.17 11.03
N PHE A 92 -11.61 7.28 10.99
CA PHE A 92 -12.28 8.43 10.38
C PHE A 92 -12.22 9.62 11.36
N LEU A 93 -11.65 10.73 10.90
CA LEU A 93 -11.64 11.99 11.64
C LEU A 93 -12.69 12.91 11.04
N THR A 94 -13.75 13.18 11.79
CA THR A 94 -14.74 14.20 11.45
C THR A 94 -14.16 15.57 11.81
N LEU A 95 -13.82 16.37 10.80
CA LEU A 95 -13.49 17.78 11.01
C LEU A 95 -14.79 18.58 11.10
N THR A 96 -15.23 18.91 12.31
CA THR A 96 -16.26 19.92 12.50
C THR A 96 -15.64 21.28 12.19
N LEU A 97 -15.92 21.83 11.02
CA LEU A 97 -15.68 23.24 10.74
C LEU A 97 -16.61 24.05 11.64
N ASN A 98 -16.13 24.44 12.82
CA ASN A 98 -16.73 25.55 13.56
C ASN A 98 -16.49 26.80 12.70
N LEU A 99 -17.51 27.15 11.91
CA LEU A 99 -17.59 28.44 11.24
C LEU A 99 -17.37 29.53 12.30
N ILE A 100 -16.49 30.46 11.96
CA ILE A 100 -16.20 31.69 12.68
C ILE A 100 -17.54 32.35 13.04
N GLN A 101 -17.97 32.28 14.31
CA GLN A 101 -18.99 33.19 14.83
C GLN A 101 -18.34 34.57 14.93
N GLY A 102 -18.51 35.40 13.91
CA GLY A 102 -18.00 36.77 13.95
C GLY A 102 -17.95 37.50 12.62
N SER A 103 -19.10 37.72 11.97
CA SER A 103 -19.39 38.96 11.24
C SER A 103 -20.82 38.91 10.70
N GLU A 104 -21.64 39.87 11.13
CA GLU A 104 -22.94 40.16 10.55
C GLU A 104 -22.79 40.40 9.04
N VAL A 105 -23.52 39.66 8.21
CA VAL A 105 -23.85 40.13 6.87
C VAL A 105 -25.30 40.58 6.90
N LYS A 106 -25.46 41.89 7.13
CA LYS A 106 -26.69 42.63 6.84
C LYS A 106 -27.08 42.39 5.38
N GLY A 107 -28.28 41.84 5.20
CA GLY A 107 -29.21 42.21 4.14
C GLY A 107 -28.84 41.82 2.71
N LEU A 108 -29.70 40.99 2.12
CA LEU A 108 -30.32 41.32 0.83
C LEU A 108 -31.65 40.59 0.75
N LYS A 109 -32.73 41.39 0.82
CA LYS A 109 -34.05 41.05 0.29
C LYS A 109 -33.97 41.13 -1.24
N GLY A 110 -34.62 40.22 -1.93
CA GLY A 110 -34.81 40.22 -3.39
C GLY A 110 -35.16 38.84 -3.88
#